data_AF-D3ADD3-F1
#
_entry.id   AF-D3ADD3-F1
#
_cell.length_a   1.000
_cell.length_b   1.000
_cell.length_c   1.000
_cell.angle_alpha   90.00
_cell.angle_beta   90.00
_cell.angle_gamma   90.00
#
_symmetry.space_group_name_H-M   'P 1'
#
loop_
_entity.id
_entity.type
_entity.pdbx_description
1 polymer ?
#
loop_
_entity_poly.entity_id
_entity_poly.type
_entity_poly.pdbx_seq_one_letter_code
_entity_poly.pdbx_strand_id
1 'polypeptide(L)'
;MRVGDIVLIYGPGAIPGLFFLKGQGKDMRDITLCHPRLQALAERLVEECNKQGLKIKIGETLRTVAEQDALYAQGRTEPGPIVTNAPGSSYSSYHQWGTAFDFFRNDGRGAYYDNDGFFTKVGKIGVSLGLEWGGNWKSPVDKPHFQLADWGSTTAGIKRLYHNPDEFMRTWEPVEERIGWINTSNGWWYRRPDGTYPANKWEVINHHWYLFNADGYMCTSWHRWNGSVCDPEDGSGDWYYFDPTAGGPYEGACWHSRENGAMEVWFVDQMDTI
;
A
#
# COMPACT_ATOMS: atom_id res chain seq x y z
N MET A 1 -21.37 33.66 9.61
CA MET A 1 -21.20 35.02 9.06
C MET A 1 -20.07 35.70 9.82
N ARG A 2 -18.84 35.65 9.31
CA ARG A 2 -17.77 36.62 9.56
C ARG A 2 -16.91 36.63 8.30
N VAL A 3 -16.79 37.83 7.76
CA VAL A 3 -16.09 38.21 6.53
C VAL A 3 -14.60 38.25 6.87
N GLY A 4 -13.77 37.62 6.03
CA GLY A 4 -12.31 37.74 6.09
C GLY A 4 -11.87 38.80 5.09
N ASP A 5 -11.09 39.76 5.58
CA ASP A 5 -10.74 41.02 4.92
C ASP A 5 -9.90 40.85 3.64
N ILE A 6 -10.29 41.56 2.59
CA ILE A 6 -9.51 41.74 1.36
C ILE A 6 -8.69 43.03 1.52
N VAL A 7 -7.37 42.91 1.54
CA VAL A 7 -6.44 44.04 1.36
C VAL A 7 -6.15 44.18 -0.14
N LEU A 8 -6.69 45.23 -0.76
CA LEU A 8 -6.41 45.61 -2.15
C LEU A 8 -5.11 46.42 -2.22
N ILE A 9 -4.11 45.93 -2.97
CA ILE A 9 -2.98 46.73 -3.41
C ILE A 9 -3.14 46.95 -4.92
N TYR A 10 -3.46 48.18 -5.33
CA TYR A 10 -3.52 48.58 -6.74
C TYR A 10 -2.13 48.99 -7.22
N GLY A 11 -1.58 48.25 -8.19
CA GLY A 11 -0.49 48.67 -9.06
C GLY A 11 -0.97 48.60 -10.51
N PRO A 12 -0.73 49.62 -11.36
CA PRO A 12 -1.27 49.67 -12.71
C PRO A 12 -0.42 48.84 -13.68
N GLY A 13 -1.01 47.82 -14.29
CA GLY A 13 -0.43 47.11 -15.44
C GLY A 13 -0.32 45.60 -15.31
N ALA A 14 -1.45 44.90 -15.16
CA ALA A 14 -1.51 43.46 -15.38
C ALA A 14 -2.81 43.07 -16.10
N ILE A 15 -2.65 42.17 -17.07
CA ILE A 15 -3.61 41.71 -18.07
C ILE A 15 -4.74 40.91 -17.39
N PRO A 16 -6.02 41.04 -17.78
CA PRO A 16 -7.10 40.31 -17.13
C PRO A 16 -7.13 38.86 -17.65
N GLY A 17 -6.95 37.91 -16.74
CA GLY A 17 -7.27 36.51 -16.97
C GLY A 17 -6.15 35.55 -16.60
N LEU A 18 -6.11 35.16 -15.32
CA LEU A 18 -5.95 33.77 -14.88
C LEU A 18 -6.06 33.77 -13.34
N PHE A 19 -7.28 33.60 -12.83
CA PHE A 19 -7.46 33.24 -11.43
C PHE A 19 -6.98 31.80 -11.26
N PHE A 20 -5.76 31.62 -10.75
CA PHE A 20 -5.34 30.32 -10.24
C PHE A 20 -6.12 30.05 -8.95
N LEU A 21 -7.22 29.29 -9.06
CA LEU A 21 -7.68 28.48 -7.95
C LEU A 21 -6.62 27.40 -7.72
N LYS A 22 -5.76 27.57 -6.71
CA LYS A 22 -5.03 26.43 -6.12
C LYS A 22 -6.05 25.53 -5.42
N GLY A 23 -6.80 24.76 -6.20
CA GLY A 23 -7.44 23.54 -5.72
C GLY A 23 -6.34 22.51 -5.53
N GLN A 24 -6.28 21.89 -4.35
CA GLN A 24 -5.52 20.67 -4.11
C GLN A 24 -6.15 19.56 -4.96
N GLY A 25 -5.77 19.46 -6.23
CA GLY A 25 -6.16 18.34 -7.08
C GLY A 25 -5.43 17.10 -6.58
N LYS A 26 -6.18 16.14 -6.04
CA LYS A 26 -5.69 14.78 -5.76
C LYS A 26 -5.14 14.22 -7.08
N ASP A 27 -3.83 13.96 -7.14
CA ASP A 27 -3.16 13.48 -8.35
C ASP A 27 -3.62 12.05 -8.66
N MET A 28 -4.01 11.76 -9.90
CA MET A 28 -4.41 10.43 -10.39
C MET A 28 -3.30 9.37 -10.26
N ARG A 29 -2.12 9.77 -9.79
CA ARG A 29 -0.94 8.93 -9.57
C ARG A 29 -0.70 8.61 -8.08
N ASP A 30 -1.55 9.12 -7.21
CA ASP A 30 -1.44 8.93 -5.78
C ASP A 30 -2.02 7.58 -5.36
N ILE A 31 -1.13 6.59 -5.21
CA ILE A 31 -1.49 5.23 -4.77
C ILE A 31 -2.18 5.24 -3.39
N THR A 32 -1.97 6.27 -2.56
CA THR A 32 -2.58 6.35 -1.22
C THR A 32 -4.11 6.52 -1.26
N LEU A 33 -4.67 6.83 -2.44
CA LEU A 33 -6.10 6.91 -2.68
C LEU A 33 -6.74 5.56 -3.02
N CYS A 34 -5.94 4.52 -3.26
CA CYS A 34 -6.43 3.18 -3.55
C CYS A 34 -6.67 2.35 -2.28
N HIS A 35 -7.26 1.17 -2.43
CA HIS A 35 -7.51 0.23 -1.34
C HIS A 35 -6.22 -0.08 -0.56
N PRO A 36 -6.19 -0.05 0.78
CA PRO A 36 -4.97 -0.21 1.57
C PRO A 36 -4.14 -1.45 1.23
N ARG A 37 -4.80 -2.59 0.96
CA ARG A 37 -4.11 -3.81 0.49
C ARG A 37 -3.42 -3.61 -0.87
N LEU A 38 -4.03 -2.85 -1.79
CA LEU A 38 -3.41 -2.56 -3.08
C LEU A 38 -2.15 -1.69 -2.89
N GLN A 39 -2.18 -0.72 -1.97
CA GLN A 39 -1.03 0.11 -1.63
C GLN A 39 0.17 -0.74 -1.18
N ALA A 40 -0.05 -1.62 -0.19
CA ALA A 40 0.98 -2.51 0.32
C ALA A 40 1.54 -3.46 -0.75
N LEU A 41 0.67 -3.97 -1.64
CA LEU A 41 1.11 -4.83 -2.75
C LEU A 41 1.89 -4.07 -3.82
N ALA A 42 1.53 -2.82 -4.11
CA ALA A 42 2.26 -1.97 -5.05
C ALA A 42 3.66 -1.64 -4.52
N GLU A 43 3.79 -1.32 -3.23
CA GLU A 43 5.08 -1.09 -2.58
C GLU A 43 5.98 -2.33 -2.64
N ARG A 44 5.46 -3.50 -2.23
CA ARG A 44 6.17 -4.79 -2.34
C ARG A 44 6.58 -5.10 -3.78
N LEU A 45 5.73 -4.80 -4.76
CA LEU A 45 6.05 -4.99 -6.17
C LEU A 45 7.26 -4.14 -6.59
N VAL A 46 7.29 -2.85 -6.20
CA VAL A 46 8.40 -1.94 -6.50
C VAL A 46 9.69 -2.45 -5.85
N GLU A 47 9.65 -2.89 -4.59
CA GLU A 47 10.80 -3.45 -3.88
C GLU A 47 11.35 -4.70 -4.57
N GLU A 48 10.49 -5.69 -4.85
CA GLU A 48 10.90 -6.94 -5.49
C GLU A 48 11.42 -6.73 -6.92
N CYS A 49 10.84 -5.77 -7.66
CA CYS A 49 11.34 -5.38 -8.97
C CYS A 49 12.72 -4.73 -8.85
N ASN A 50 12.93 -3.83 -7.89
CA ASN A 50 14.22 -3.19 -7.66
C ASN A 50 15.33 -4.19 -7.30
N LYS A 51 15.04 -5.20 -6.48
CA LYS A 51 15.98 -6.31 -6.15
C LYS A 51 16.47 -7.05 -7.40
N GLN A 52 15.66 -7.08 -8.46
CA GLN A 52 15.97 -7.74 -9.73
C GLN A 52 16.43 -6.78 -10.83
N GLY A 53 16.70 -5.51 -10.50
CA GLY A 53 17.11 -4.49 -11.48
C GLY A 53 15.98 -4.03 -12.42
N LEU A 54 14.73 -4.36 -12.13
CA LEU A 54 13.55 -3.93 -12.88
C LEU A 54 13.03 -2.61 -12.29
N LYS A 55 13.52 -1.48 -12.79
CA LYS A 55 13.08 -0.16 -12.31
C LYS A 55 11.68 0.14 -12.83
N ILE A 56 10.68 0.17 -11.95
CA ILE A 56 9.30 0.57 -12.26
C ILE A 56 8.90 1.85 -11.52
N LYS A 57 7.87 2.52 -12.00
CA LYS A 57 7.15 3.56 -11.26
C LYS A 57 5.64 3.37 -11.43
N ILE A 58 4.88 3.64 -10.38
CA ILE A 58 3.42 3.64 -10.43
C ILE A 58 2.95 4.85 -11.25
N GLY A 59 2.07 4.56 -12.21
CA GLY A 59 1.44 5.49 -13.13
C GLY A 59 0.03 5.83 -12.69
N GLU A 60 -0.97 5.32 -13.40
CA GLU A 60 -2.38 5.59 -13.09
C GLU A 60 -2.87 4.80 -11.88
N THR A 61 -3.70 5.40 -11.04
CA THR A 61 -4.21 4.81 -9.80
C THR A 61 -5.72 5.00 -9.70
N LEU A 62 -6.25 5.65 -8.66
CA LEU A 62 -7.67 5.95 -8.54
C LEU A 62 -8.11 6.89 -9.67
N ARG A 63 -9.23 6.57 -10.32
CA ARG A 63 -9.81 7.36 -11.41
C ARG A 63 -11.26 7.72 -11.10
N THR A 64 -11.58 9.01 -11.13
CA THR A 64 -12.95 9.51 -10.96
C THR A 64 -13.83 9.21 -12.18
N VAL A 65 -15.16 9.40 -12.02
CA VAL A 65 -16.12 9.30 -13.13
C VAL A 65 -15.78 10.29 -14.25
N ALA A 66 -15.51 11.55 -13.90
CA ALA A 66 -15.21 12.60 -14.87
C ALA A 66 -13.93 12.30 -15.66
N GLU A 67 -12.89 11.78 -15.00
CA GLU A 67 -11.65 11.38 -15.65
C GLU A 67 -11.86 10.16 -16.57
N GLN A 68 -12.66 9.18 -16.14
CA GLN A 68 -13.01 8.03 -17.00
C GLN A 68 -13.83 8.47 -18.23
N ASP A 69 -14.75 9.42 -18.07
CA ASP A 69 -15.51 9.98 -19.19
C ASP A 69 -14.62 10.76 -20.16
N ALA A 70 -13.61 11.48 -19.66
CA ALA A 70 -12.61 12.16 -20.49
C ALA A 70 -11.79 11.15 -21.32
N LEU A 71 -11.40 10.01 -20.76
CA LEU A 71 -10.74 8.93 -21.51
C LEU A 71 -11.70 8.28 -22.52
N TYR A 72 -12.96 8.10 -22.15
CA TYR A 72 -13.98 7.55 -23.05
C TYR A 72 -14.25 8.48 -24.25
N ALA A 73 -14.14 9.79 -24.08
CA ALA A 73 -14.28 10.78 -25.15
C ALA A 73 -13.17 10.71 -26.21
N GLN A 74 -11.96 10.23 -25.87
CA GLN A 74 -10.83 10.15 -26.81
C GLN A 74 -11.13 9.19 -27.97
N GLY A 75 -10.83 9.65 -29.19
CA GLY A 75 -11.13 8.94 -30.43
C GLY A 75 -12.61 8.90 -30.78
N ARG A 76 -13.47 9.58 -30.01
CA ARG A 76 -14.93 9.69 -30.24
C ARG A 76 -15.34 11.15 -30.43
N THR A 77 -15.26 11.93 -29.37
CA THR A 77 -15.59 13.37 -29.34
C THR A 77 -14.37 14.25 -29.16
N GLU A 78 -13.25 13.67 -28.70
CA GLU A 78 -11.94 14.33 -28.58
C GLU A 78 -10.89 13.62 -29.46
N PRO A 79 -9.87 14.32 -29.97
CA PRO A 79 -8.78 13.70 -30.72
C PRO A 79 -7.99 12.68 -29.88
N GLY A 80 -7.45 11.65 -30.54
CA GLY A 80 -6.58 10.65 -29.91
C GLY A 80 -7.03 9.21 -30.20
N PRO A 81 -6.24 8.21 -29.77
CA PRO A 81 -6.64 6.81 -29.86
C PRO A 81 -7.78 6.51 -28.86
N ILE A 82 -8.62 5.54 -29.20
CA ILE A 82 -9.58 4.98 -28.23
C ILE A 82 -8.79 4.17 -27.20
N VAL A 83 -8.75 4.65 -25.96
CA VAL A 83 -8.03 4.01 -24.83
C VAL A 83 -8.95 3.23 -23.89
N THR A 84 -10.26 3.45 -23.99
CA THR A 84 -11.27 2.73 -23.20
C THR A 84 -12.60 2.62 -23.94
N ASN A 85 -13.35 1.57 -23.63
CA ASN A 85 -14.73 1.35 -24.07
C ASN A 85 -15.75 1.58 -22.95
N ALA A 86 -15.31 1.97 -21.75
CA ALA A 86 -16.15 2.15 -20.57
C ALA A 86 -16.45 3.63 -20.31
N PRO A 87 -17.72 4.06 -20.35
CA PRO A 87 -18.15 5.34 -19.79
C PRO A 87 -17.93 5.35 -18.27
N GLY A 88 -17.64 6.51 -17.70
CA GLY A 88 -17.41 6.69 -16.27
C GLY A 88 -18.60 6.26 -15.41
N SER A 89 -19.82 6.56 -15.83
CA SER A 89 -21.05 6.15 -15.13
C SER A 89 -21.28 4.64 -15.06
N SER A 90 -20.55 3.84 -15.86
CA SER A 90 -20.70 2.39 -15.89
C SER A 90 -19.95 1.67 -14.77
N TYR A 91 -18.97 2.34 -14.15
CA TYR A 91 -18.01 1.76 -13.18
C TYR A 91 -17.34 0.47 -13.70
N SER A 92 -17.02 0.44 -15.00
CA SER A 92 -16.45 -0.75 -15.66
C SER A 92 -14.92 -0.80 -15.66
N SER A 93 -14.26 0.13 -14.96
CA SER A 93 -12.81 0.15 -14.74
C SER A 93 -12.50 -0.05 -13.25
N TYR A 94 -11.59 -0.96 -12.92
CA TYR A 94 -11.12 -1.17 -11.54
C TYR A 94 -10.37 0.04 -10.95
N HIS A 95 -9.86 0.94 -11.79
CA HIS A 95 -9.32 2.23 -11.33
C HIS A 95 -10.40 3.07 -10.65
N GLN A 96 -11.67 2.97 -11.08
CA GLN A 96 -12.76 3.70 -10.43
C GLN A 96 -13.14 3.10 -9.08
N TRP A 97 -12.84 1.83 -8.87
CA TRP A 97 -13.01 1.15 -7.59
C TRP A 97 -11.80 1.30 -6.68
N GLY A 98 -10.73 1.96 -7.12
CA GLY A 98 -9.47 2.10 -6.37
C GLY A 98 -8.80 0.77 -6.06
N THR A 99 -9.00 -0.25 -6.89
CA THR A 99 -8.42 -1.59 -6.71
C THR A 99 -7.47 -1.98 -7.85
N ALA A 100 -7.08 -1.01 -8.68
CA ALA A 100 -6.11 -1.17 -9.75
C ALA A 100 -5.09 -0.05 -9.79
N PHE A 101 -3.94 -0.35 -10.38
CA PHE A 101 -2.94 0.63 -10.77
C PHE A 101 -2.25 0.19 -12.06
N ASP A 102 -1.76 1.18 -12.80
CA ASP A 102 -0.84 0.97 -13.91
C ASP A 102 0.59 1.27 -13.47
N PHE A 103 1.55 0.60 -14.09
CA PHE A 103 2.97 0.89 -13.91
C PHE A 103 3.66 1.11 -15.26
N PHE A 104 4.81 1.77 -15.21
CA PHE A 104 5.66 1.94 -16.39
C PHE A 104 7.14 1.72 -16.06
N ARG A 105 7.90 1.44 -17.10
CA ARG A 105 9.35 1.23 -17.04
C ARG A 105 10.08 2.55 -16.74
N ASN A 106 11.02 2.51 -15.80
CA ASN A 106 11.72 3.69 -15.29
C ASN A 106 13.26 3.52 -15.27
N ASP A 107 13.82 2.89 -16.31
CA ASP A 107 15.27 2.67 -16.48
C ASP A 107 15.91 3.47 -17.63
N GLY A 108 15.17 4.43 -18.20
CA GLY A 108 15.63 5.27 -19.30
C GLY A 108 15.46 4.69 -20.71
N ARG A 109 14.98 3.44 -20.88
CA ARG A 109 14.74 2.84 -22.21
C ARG A 109 13.40 3.22 -22.86
N GLY A 110 12.59 4.01 -22.16
CA GLY A 110 11.24 4.39 -22.55
C GLY A 110 10.18 3.66 -21.74
N ALA A 111 9.12 4.39 -21.37
CA ALA A 111 8.10 3.96 -20.40
C ALA A 111 7.37 2.65 -20.78
N TYR A 112 7.22 2.39 -22.08
CA TYR A 112 6.49 1.25 -22.63
C TYR A 112 7.36 0.34 -23.53
N TYR A 113 8.69 0.47 -23.44
CA TYR A 113 9.59 -0.42 -24.19
C TYR A 113 9.58 -1.83 -23.57
N ASP A 114 9.12 -2.82 -24.34
CA ASP A 114 8.90 -4.21 -23.90
C ASP A 114 9.53 -5.28 -24.81
N ASN A 115 10.39 -4.92 -25.76
CA ASN A 115 11.02 -5.92 -26.65
C ASN A 115 11.93 -6.91 -25.91
N ASP A 116 12.34 -6.58 -24.68
CA ASP A 116 13.12 -7.45 -23.78
C ASP A 116 12.24 -8.19 -22.74
N GLY A 117 10.92 -8.16 -22.92
CA GLY A 117 9.93 -8.81 -22.07
C GLY A 117 9.86 -8.22 -20.66
N PHE A 118 10.18 -6.94 -20.49
CA PHE A 118 10.17 -6.22 -19.21
C PHE A 118 8.84 -6.38 -18.46
N PHE A 119 7.73 -6.10 -19.11
CA PHE A 119 6.41 -6.17 -18.45
C PHE A 119 6.04 -7.61 -18.10
N THR A 120 6.48 -8.61 -18.87
CA THR A 120 6.29 -10.03 -18.52
C THR A 120 7.09 -10.42 -17.26
N LYS A 121 8.30 -9.87 -17.07
CA LYS A 121 9.10 -10.11 -15.86
C LYS A 121 8.42 -9.49 -14.63
N VAL A 122 8.00 -8.23 -14.73
CA VAL A 122 7.26 -7.54 -13.65
C VAL A 122 5.91 -8.22 -13.38
N GLY A 123 5.19 -8.60 -14.43
CA GLY A 123 3.93 -9.34 -14.38
C GLY A 123 4.00 -10.58 -13.50
N LYS A 124 5.04 -11.40 -13.68
CA LYS A 124 5.27 -12.61 -12.86
C LYS A 124 5.49 -12.30 -11.39
N ILE A 125 6.21 -11.22 -11.08
CA ILE A 125 6.44 -10.78 -9.69
C ILE A 125 5.11 -10.36 -9.07
N GLY A 126 4.32 -9.51 -9.74
CA GLY A 126 3.02 -9.08 -9.22
C GLY A 126 2.05 -10.24 -8.99
N VAL A 127 2.01 -11.22 -9.91
CA VAL A 127 1.23 -12.45 -9.72
C VAL A 127 1.69 -13.23 -8.48
N SER A 128 3.00 -13.34 -8.25
CA SER A 128 3.54 -14.02 -7.05
C SER A 128 3.19 -13.31 -5.73
N LEU A 129 2.92 -12.00 -5.79
CA LEU A 129 2.46 -11.20 -4.66
C LEU A 129 0.94 -11.28 -4.45
N GLY A 130 0.20 -11.93 -5.34
CA GLY A 130 -1.26 -12.08 -5.27
C GLY A 130 -2.04 -11.02 -6.06
N LEU A 131 -1.39 -10.22 -6.90
CA LEU A 131 -2.08 -9.33 -7.84
C LEU A 131 -2.56 -10.10 -9.08
N GLU A 132 -3.69 -9.70 -9.62
CA GLU A 132 -4.07 -10.06 -10.98
C GLU A 132 -3.37 -9.13 -11.97
N TRP A 133 -2.74 -9.70 -12.99
CA TRP A 133 -1.99 -8.96 -14.01
C TRP A 133 -2.75 -8.92 -15.34
N GLY A 134 -2.93 -7.72 -15.91
CA GLY A 134 -3.64 -7.54 -17.19
C GLY A 134 -2.93 -8.17 -18.39
N GLY A 135 -1.63 -8.44 -18.28
CA GLY A 135 -0.87 -9.20 -19.28
C GLY A 135 -1.29 -10.67 -19.42
N ASN A 136 -2.03 -11.22 -18.45
CA ASN A 136 -2.58 -12.58 -18.51
C ASN A 136 -3.99 -12.65 -19.13
N TRP A 137 -4.61 -11.51 -19.44
CA TRP A 137 -5.94 -11.50 -20.05
C TRP A 137 -5.92 -12.03 -21.49
N LYS A 138 -7.06 -12.57 -21.96
CA LYS A 138 -7.17 -13.05 -23.34
C LYS A 138 -7.29 -11.90 -24.34
N SER A 139 -8.12 -10.91 -24.02
CA SER A 139 -8.32 -9.70 -24.82
C SER A 139 -9.20 -8.68 -24.06
N PRO A 140 -8.87 -7.38 -24.12
CA PRO A 140 -7.57 -6.85 -24.53
C PRO A 140 -6.48 -7.26 -23.52
N VAL A 141 -5.26 -7.44 -24.00
CA VAL A 141 -4.10 -7.67 -23.13
C VAL A 141 -3.60 -6.31 -22.65
N ASP A 142 -3.48 -6.12 -21.34
CA ASP A 142 -3.05 -4.86 -20.74
C ASP A 142 -1.85 -5.05 -19.81
N LYS A 143 -0.64 -5.00 -20.38
CA LYS A 143 0.60 -5.35 -19.68
C LYS A 143 0.98 -4.36 -18.56
N PRO A 144 0.72 -3.05 -18.65
CA PRO A 144 0.90 -2.10 -17.55
C PRO A 144 -0.03 -2.31 -16.35
N HIS A 145 -1.13 -3.04 -16.49
CA HIS A 145 -2.21 -3.05 -15.49
C HIS A 145 -2.06 -4.15 -14.44
N PHE A 146 -2.25 -3.79 -13.18
CA PHE A 146 -2.49 -4.72 -12.07
C PHE A 146 -3.75 -4.36 -11.30
N GLN A 147 -4.39 -5.39 -10.72
CA GLN A 147 -5.53 -5.22 -9.83
C GLN A 147 -5.58 -6.26 -8.70
N LEU A 148 -6.40 -5.99 -7.68
CA LEU A 148 -6.77 -7.00 -6.69
C LEU A 148 -7.65 -8.08 -7.35
N ALA A 149 -7.34 -9.35 -7.10
CA ALA A 149 -7.96 -10.49 -7.79
C ALA A 149 -9.35 -10.89 -7.25
N ASP A 150 -9.78 -10.31 -6.13
CA ASP A 150 -10.90 -10.79 -5.29
C ASP A 150 -12.26 -10.77 -5.99
N TRP A 151 -12.41 -9.90 -7.00
CA TRP A 151 -13.66 -9.71 -7.72
C TRP A 151 -13.62 -10.23 -9.16
N GLY A 152 -12.54 -10.93 -9.52
CA GLY A 152 -12.28 -11.47 -10.85
C GLY A 152 -11.78 -10.43 -11.87
N SER A 153 -11.54 -10.87 -13.11
CA SER A 153 -10.95 -10.04 -14.16
C SER A 153 -11.84 -8.91 -14.68
N THR A 154 -13.12 -8.85 -14.27
CA THR A 154 -14.08 -7.82 -14.70
C THR A 154 -14.84 -7.29 -13.50
N THR A 155 -15.23 -6.00 -13.53
CA THR A 155 -15.94 -5.36 -12.41
C THR A 155 -17.33 -5.94 -12.12
N ALA A 156 -17.80 -6.93 -12.90
CA ALA A 156 -19.04 -7.64 -12.62
C ALA A 156 -19.06 -8.26 -11.22
N GLY A 157 -17.92 -8.72 -10.68
CA GLY A 157 -17.84 -9.25 -9.32
C GLY A 157 -18.11 -8.21 -8.24
N ILE A 158 -17.43 -7.06 -8.30
CA ILE A 158 -17.55 -6.00 -7.30
C ILE A 158 -18.89 -5.28 -7.40
N LYS A 159 -19.43 -5.11 -8.62
CA LYS A 159 -20.75 -4.53 -8.87
C LYS A 159 -21.92 -5.38 -8.38
N ARG A 160 -21.73 -6.68 -8.14
CA ARG A 160 -22.75 -7.54 -7.49
C ARG A 160 -22.85 -7.29 -5.99
N LEU A 161 -21.79 -6.75 -5.38
CA LEU A 161 -21.69 -6.54 -3.94
C LEU A 161 -21.98 -5.10 -3.54
N TYR A 162 -21.62 -4.14 -4.40
CA TYR A 162 -21.71 -2.71 -4.11
C TYR A 162 -22.35 -1.97 -5.28
N HIS A 163 -23.21 -0.99 -5.00
CA HIS A 163 -23.90 -0.24 -6.07
C HIS A 163 -22.97 0.73 -6.79
N ASN A 164 -21.99 1.28 -6.07
CA ASN A 164 -21.06 2.29 -6.58
C ASN A 164 -19.72 2.21 -5.83
N PRO A 165 -18.65 2.81 -6.39
CA PRO A 165 -17.34 2.85 -5.74
C PRO A 165 -17.35 3.51 -4.36
N ASP A 166 -18.15 4.56 -4.14
CA ASP A 166 -18.18 5.24 -2.84
C ASP A 166 -18.68 4.32 -1.71
N GLU A 167 -19.70 3.50 -1.96
CA GLU A 167 -20.15 2.47 -1.02
C GLU A 167 -19.05 1.48 -0.69
N PHE A 168 -18.31 1.02 -1.70
CA PHE A 168 -17.18 0.12 -1.50
C PHE A 168 -16.04 0.78 -0.72
N MET A 169 -15.68 2.02 -1.05
CA MET A 169 -14.60 2.74 -0.37
C MET A 169 -14.92 3.02 1.10
N ARG A 170 -16.20 3.18 1.46
CA ARG A 170 -16.63 3.28 2.86
C ARG A 170 -16.42 2.00 3.66
N THR A 171 -16.24 0.84 3.02
CA THR A 171 -15.92 -0.42 3.73
C THR A 171 -14.44 -0.60 3.96
N TRP A 172 -13.58 0.29 3.46
CA TRP A 172 -12.16 0.23 3.72
C TRP A 172 -11.95 0.75 5.14
N GLU A 173 -11.67 -0.14 6.09
CA GLU A 173 -11.15 0.30 7.38
C GLU A 173 -9.88 1.12 7.12
N PRO A 174 -9.80 2.37 7.62
CA PRO A 174 -8.55 3.11 7.64
C PRO A 174 -7.49 2.24 8.31
N VAL A 175 -6.24 2.28 7.81
CA VAL A 175 -5.13 1.55 8.46
C VAL A 175 -5.02 1.90 9.94
N GLU A 176 -5.40 3.13 10.30
CA GLU A 176 -5.48 3.66 11.67
C GLU A 176 -6.55 3.01 12.55
N GLU A 177 -7.50 2.26 12.00
CA GLU A 177 -8.58 1.59 12.75
C GLU A 177 -8.41 0.07 12.85
N ARG A 178 -7.44 -0.52 12.15
CA ARG A 178 -7.15 -1.96 12.22
C ARG A 178 -6.62 -2.35 13.60
N ILE A 179 -7.11 -3.44 14.18
CA ILE A 179 -6.59 -4.01 15.43
C ILE A 179 -5.71 -5.20 15.07
N GLY A 180 -4.60 -5.37 15.79
CA GLY A 180 -3.67 -6.48 15.62
C GLY A 180 -2.39 -6.08 14.88
N TRP A 181 -1.78 -7.05 14.20
CA TRP A 181 -0.54 -6.88 13.43
C TRP A 181 -0.77 -6.05 12.17
N ILE A 182 0.01 -4.98 12.02
CA ILE A 182 -0.01 -4.08 10.87
C ILE A 182 1.40 -4.02 10.29
N ASN A 183 1.54 -4.32 9.00
CA ASN A 183 2.81 -4.25 8.28
C ASN A 183 2.86 -2.99 7.43
N THR A 184 3.96 -2.23 7.54
CA THR A 184 4.28 -1.09 6.69
C THR A 184 5.68 -1.30 6.09
N SER A 185 6.16 -0.39 5.24
CA SER A 185 7.55 -0.46 4.75
C SER A 185 8.61 -0.34 5.84
N ASN A 186 8.25 0.19 7.02
CA ASN A 186 9.16 0.26 8.17
C ASN A 186 9.14 -1.04 9.01
N GLY A 187 8.22 -1.96 8.73
CA GLY A 187 8.08 -3.24 9.39
C GLY A 187 6.73 -3.43 10.08
N TRP A 188 6.66 -4.48 10.90
CA TRP A 188 5.46 -4.84 11.66
C TRP A 188 5.33 -3.99 12.93
N TRP A 189 4.14 -3.52 13.22
CA TRP A 189 3.76 -2.97 14.53
C TRP A 189 2.42 -3.57 14.96
N TYR A 190 2.07 -3.42 16.24
CA TYR A 190 0.85 -4.02 16.79
C TYR A 190 -0.08 -2.94 17.36
N ARG A 191 -1.31 -2.87 16.85
CA ARG A 191 -2.35 -1.98 17.38
C ARG A 191 -3.27 -2.74 18.33
N ARG A 192 -3.35 -2.28 19.57
CA ARG A 192 -4.26 -2.82 20.59
C ARG A 192 -5.72 -2.41 20.30
N PRO A 193 -6.71 -3.10 20.88
CA PRO A 193 -8.12 -2.74 20.72
C PRO A 193 -8.48 -1.31 21.14
N ASP A 194 -7.74 -0.74 22.10
CA ASP A 194 -7.92 0.65 22.57
C ASP A 194 -7.24 1.70 21.67
N GLY A 195 -6.63 1.27 20.56
CA GLY A 195 -5.92 2.12 19.62
C GLY A 195 -4.47 2.46 20.00
N THR A 196 -4.01 2.04 21.18
CA THR A 196 -2.59 2.19 21.58
C THR A 196 -1.71 1.14 20.92
N TYR A 197 -0.39 1.32 20.97
CA TYR A 197 0.59 0.36 20.47
C TYR A 197 1.80 0.26 21.43
N PRO A 198 2.51 -0.89 21.47
CA PRO A 198 3.73 -1.03 22.25
C PRO A 198 4.89 -0.32 21.56
N ALA A 199 5.68 0.44 22.33
CA ALA A 199 6.93 1.06 21.91
C ALA A 199 7.92 1.05 23.09
N ASN A 200 9.18 0.70 22.83
CA ASN A 200 10.19 0.39 23.86
C ASN A 200 9.65 -0.57 24.93
N LYS A 201 9.08 -1.69 24.49
CA LYS A 201 8.43 -2.62 25.42
C LYS A 201 8.34 -4.03 24.91
N TRP A 202 8.35 -4.96 25.86
CA TRP A 202 7.94 -6.34 25.67
C TRP A 202 6.41 -6.47 25.68
N GLU A 203 5.85 -7.26 24.78
CA GLU A 203 4.42 -7.60 24.76
C GLU A 203 4.25 -9.10 24.44
N VAL A 204 3.32 -9.77 25.13
CA VAL A 204 2.88 -11.11 24.75
C VAL A 204 1.71 -10.99 23.78
N ILE A 205 1.86 -11.57 22.59
CA ILE A 205 0.81 -11.58 21.56
C ILE A 205 0.68 -13.02 21.07
N ASN A 206 -0.53 -13.57 21.05
CA ASN A 206 -0.80 -14.96 20.65
C ASN A 206 0.16 -15.96 21.34
N HIS A 207 0.33 -15.84 22.66
CA HIS A 207 1.19 -16.68 23.50
C HIS A 207 2.71 -16.56 23.26
N HIS A 208 3.19 -15.60 22.48
CA HIS A 208 4.63 -15.42 22.23
C HIS A 208 5.11 -14.04 22.64
N TRP A 209 6.35 -13.96 23.12
CA TRP A 209 6.98 -12.68 23.46
C TRP A 209 7.54 -11.96 22.24
N TYR A 210 7.25 -10.67 22.14
CA TYR A 210 7.78 -9.75 21.15
C TYR A 210 8.39 -8.53 21.83
N LEU A 211 9.43 -7.96 21.24
CA LEU A 211 10.02 -6.68 21.64
C LEU A 211 9.74 -5.63 20.57
N PHE A 212 9.30 -4.45 21.00
CA PHE A 212 9.07 -3.31 20.14
C PHE A 212 10.09 -2.22 20.40
N ASN A 213 10.66 -1.66 19.33
CA ASN A 213 11.63 -0.59 19.38
C ASN A 213 10.99 0.75 19.80
N ALA A 214 11.79 1.81 19.86
CA ALA A 214 11.34 3.14 20.29
C ALA A 214 10.21 3.74 19.43
N ASP A 215 10.15 3.37 18.15
CA ASP A 215 9.14 3.83 17.20
C ASP A 215 7.91 2.92 17.14
N GLY A 216 7.89 1.84 17.93
CA GLY A 216 6.78 0.89 18.02
C GLY A 216 6.78 -0.22 16.98
N TYR A 217 7.90 -0.44 16.28
CA TYR A 217 8.05 -1.57 15.36
C TYR A 217 8.66 -2.79 16.07
N MET A 218 8.12 -3.95 15.71
CA MET A 218 8.55 -5.26 16.17
C MET A 218 10.00 -5.53 15.74
N CYS A 219 10.80 -6.01 16.68
CA CYS A 219 12.19 -6.38 16.47
C CYS A 219 12.32 -7.75 15.80
N THR A 220 13.37 -7.93 14.99
CA THR A 220 13.76 -9.23 14.40
C THR A 220 15.26 -9.39 14.52
N SER A 221 15.79 -10.63 14.57
CA SER A 221 17.21 -10.89 14.85
C SER A 221 17.63 -10.43 16.26
N TRP A 222 18.91 -10.08 16.44
CA TRP A 222 19.49 -9.71 17.74
C TRP A 222 19.22 -8.27 18.13
N HIS A 223 18.70 -8.06 19.34
CA HIS A 223 18.50 -6.75 19.95
C HIS A 223 18.86 -6.77 21.44
N ARG A 224 19.24 -5.61 21.99
CA ARG A 224 19.49 -5.43 23.43
C ARG A 224 18.29 -4.85 24.15
N TRP A 225 18.10 -5.26 25.39
CA TRP A 225 17.11 -4.68 26.28
C TRP A 225 17.70 -4.45 27.66
N ASN A 226 17.66 -3.20 28.14
CA ASN A 226 18.20 -2.82 29.45
C ASN A 226 17.17 -2.71 30.57
N GLY A 227 15.94 -3.18 30.33
CA GLY A 227 14.82 -3.00 31.25
C GLY A 227 13.92 -1.80 30.95
N SER A 228 14.36 -0.88 30.06
CA SER A 228 13.57 0.29 29.68
C SER A 228 13.59 0.62 28.20
N VAL A 229 14.69 0.39 27.50
CA VAL A 229 14.89 0.81 26.10
C VAL A 229 15.44 -0.35 25.28
N CYS A 230 14.92 -0.50 24.07
CA CYS A 230 15.47 -1.41 23.06
C CYS A 230 16.68 -0.75 22.39
N ASP A 231 17.79 -1.48 22.29
CA ASP A 231 19.07 -1.00 21.74
C ASP A 231 19.52 0.35 22.32
N PRO A 232 19.72 0.45 23.64
CA PRO A 232 20.15 1.70 24.24
C PRO A 232 21.53 2.13 23.70
N GLU A 233 21.70 3.44 23.48
CA GLU A 233 22.92 4.01 22.89
C GLU A 233 24.19 3.74 23.73
N ASP A 234 24.03 3.59 25.05
CA ASP A 234 25.12 3.26 25.97
C ASP A 234 25.55 1.79 25.89
N GLY A 235 24.87 0.98 25.09
CA GLY A 235 25.14 -0.44 24.89
C GLY A 235 24.78 -1.34 26.06
N SER A 236 24.07 -0.81 27.07
CA SER A 236 23.59 -1.56 28.24
C SER A 236 22.55 -2.62 27.88
N GLY A 237 22.30 -3.53 28.83
CA GLY A 237 21.26 -4.54 28.71
C GLY A 237 21.72 -5.88 28.15
N ASP A 238 20.80 -6.83 28.18
CA ASP A 238 21.01 -8.21 27.76
C ASP A 238 20.60 -8.40 26.30
N TRP A 239 21.22 -9.38 25.63
CA TRP A 239 20.90 -9.74 24.25
C TRP A 239 19.75 -10.72 24.17
N TYR A 240 18.82 -10.43 23.27
CA TYR A 240 17.68 -11.29 22.93
C TYR A 240 17.67 -11.54 21.43
N TYR A 241 17.22 -12.72 21.04
CA TYR A 241 17.12 -13.11 19.63
C TYR A 241 15.65 -13.30 19.25
N PHE A 242 15.23 -12.64 18.17
CA PHE A 242 13.88 -12.68 17.62
C PHE A 242 13.91 -13.34 16.24
N ASP A 243 12.92 -14.16 15.90
CA ASP A 243 12.92 -14.90 14.63
C ASP A 243 12.92 -13.95 13.41
N PRO A 244 13.92 -13.99 12.51
CA PRO A 244 14.00 -13.09 11.36
C PRO A 244 13.33 -13.65 10.09
N THR A 245 12.60 -14.77 10.19
CA THR A 245 11.98 -15.42 9.03
C THR A 245 10.79 -14.63 8.53
N ALA A 246 11.02 -13.74 7.55
CA ALA A 246 9.99 -12.93 6.93
C ALA A 246 8.81 -13.79 6.40
N GLY A 247 7.60 -13.49 6.88
CA GLY A 247 6.37 -14.24 6.56
C GLY A 247 6.27 -15.62 7.24
N GLY A 248 7.19 -15.96 8.12
CA GLY A 248 7.16 -17.19 8.90
C GLY A 248 6.12 -17.14 10.04
N PRO A 249 5.69 -18.30 10.56
CA PRO A 249 4.65 -18.37 11.60
C PRO A 249 5.06 -17.74 12.94
N TYR A 250 6.36 -17.51 13.15
CA TYR A 250 6.94 -16.98 14.38
C TYR A 250 7.80 -15.74 14.12
N GLU A 251 7.67 -15.07 12.97
CA GLU A 251 8.44 -13.85 12.66
C GLU A 251 8.36 -12.86 13.84
N GLY A 252 9.52 -12.45 14.35
CA GLY A 252 9.67 -11.53 15.48
C GLY A 252 9.44 -12.12 16.86
N ALA A 253 9.06 -13.39 16.98
CA ALA A 253 8.91 -14.03 18.28
C ALA A 253 10.29 -14.26 18.92
N CYS A 254 10.40 -13.96 20.21
CA CYS A 254 11.63 -14.13 20.98
C CYS A 254 11.95 -15.61 21.14
N TRP A 255 13.21 -15.97 21.01
CA TRP A 255 13.73 -17.28 21.39
C TRP A 255 14.30 -17.22 22.81
N HIS A 256 14.20 -18.33 23.54
CA HIS A 256 14.86 -18.50 24.83
C HIS A 256 15.49 -19.89 24.96
N SER A 257 16.43 -20.01 25.90
CA SER A 257 17.02 -21.29 26.26
C SER A 257 16.08 -22.08 27.18
N ARG A 258 15.94 -23.37 26.89
CA ARG A 258 15.42 -24.41 27.79
C ARG A 258 16.42 -24.71 28.90
N GLU A 259 15.96 -25.42 29.94
CA GLU A 259 16.83 -25.88 31.05
C GLU A 259 18.03 -26.72 30.58
N ASN A 260 17.89 -27.43 29.46
CA ASN A 260 18.96 -28.23 28.86
C ASN A 260 19.87 -27.45 27.89
N GLY A 261 19.68 -26.13 27.76
CA GLY A 261 20.46 -25.26 26.88
C GLY A 261 20.03 -25.27 25.41
N ALA A 262 19.04 -26.06 25.01
CA ALA A 262 18.45 -25.96 23.68
C ALA A 262 17.62 -24.68 23.54
N MET A 263 17.54 -24.11 22.34
CA MET A 263 16.76 -22.91 22.07
C MET A 263 15.36 -23.25 21.56
N GLU A 264 14.36 -22.49 21.96
CA GLU A 264 13.00 -22.56 21.43
C GLU A 264 12.35 -21.19 21.35
N VAL A 265 11.29 -21.06 20.55
CA VAL A 265 10.44 -19.86 20.55
C VAL A 265 9.74 -19.77 21.90
N TRP A 266 9.80 -18.60 22.53
CA TRP A 266 9.28 -18.34 23.85
C TRP A 266 7.77 -18.30 23.86
N PHE A 267 7.20 -19.46 24.16
CA PHE A 267 5.77 -19.64 24.39
C PHE A 267 5.43 -19.40 25.86
N VAL A 268 4.31 -18.72 26.10
CA VAL A 268 3.75 -18.48 27.43
C VAL A 268 2.36 -19.09 27.51
N ASP A 269 2.23 -20.08 28.39
CA ASP A 269 0.94 -20.66 28.75
C ASP A 269 0.23 -19.68 29.70
N GLN A 270 -0.52 -18.73 29.14
CA GLN A 270 -1.33 -17.84 29.96
C GLN A 270 -2.48 -18.65 30.55
N MET A 271 -2.46 -18.86 31.87
CA MET A 271 -3.69 -19.12 32.62
C MET A 271 -4.56 -17.87 32.49
N ASP A 272 -5.77 -18.01 31.96
CA ASP A 272 -6.78 -16.96 31.90
C ASP A 272 -6.79 -16.18 33.22
N THR A 273 -6.34 -14.92 33.17
CA THR A 273 -6.52 -14.02 34.30
C THR A 273 -7.93 -13.47 34.18
N ILE A 274 -8.80 -14.00 35.04
CA ILE A 274 -10.19 -13.58 35.31
C ILE A 274 -10.25 -12.08 35.62
#